data_AF-A0A2N2AK61-F1
#
_entry.id   AF-A0A2N2AK61-F1
#
_cell.length_a   1.000
_cell.length_b   1.000
_cell.length_c   1.000
_cell.angle_alpha   90.00
_cell.angle_beta   90.00
_cell.angle_gamma   90.00
#
_symmetry.space_group_name_H-M   'P 1'
#
loop_
_entity.id
_entity.type
_entity.pdbx_description
1 polymer ?
#
loop_
_entity_poly.entity_id
_entity_poly.type
_entity_poly.pdbx_seq_one_letter_code
_entity_poly.pdbx_strand_id
1 'polypeptide(L)'
;MKIFIRAMPLLTVMMFPYSLHAAEVSKSDWISAMTTVLPTAFCNSSQYFRQCFNVTAQECEETAASAARVCLNKNKDQIPEVLHQPQDGTHWGTVVGACAGEAYELALVKKRISNSKCDDPANWQ
;
A
#
# COMPACT_ATOMS: atom_id res chain seq x y z
N MET A 1 -57.29 21.19 -20.16
CA MET A 1 -56.61 20.32 -19.18
C MET A 1 -56.18 19.05 -19.91
N LYS A 2 -54.88 18.88 -20.22
CA LYS A 2 -54.34 17.69 -20.90
C LYS A 2 -53.31 17.05 -19.96
N ILE A 3 -53.62 15.87 -19.45
CA ILE A 3 -52.75 15.09 -18.57
C ILE A 3 -51.70 14.41 -19.46
N PHE A 4 -50.44 14.81 -19.33
CA PHE A 4 -49.31 14.12 -19.97
C PHE A 4 -48.84 13.01 -19.03
N ILE A 5 -49.19 11.77 -19.35
CA ILE A 5 -48.62 10.58 -18.70
C ILE A 5 -47.21 10.38 -19.27
N ARG A 6 -46.18 10.73 -18.49
CA ARG A 6 -44.79 10.40 -18.82
C ARG A 6 -44.56 8.94 -18.47
N ALA A 7 -44.35 8.10 -19.49
CA ALA A 7 -43.87 6.73 -19.31
C ALA A 7 -42.45 6.77 -18.72
N MET A 8 -42.28 6.25 -17.51
CA MET A 8 -40.99 6.07 -16.86
C MET A 8 -40.39 4.75 -17.38
N PRO A 9 -39.26 4.76 -18.10
CA PRO A 9 -38.66 3.53 -18.59
C PRO A 9 -38.14 2.74 -17.39
N LEU A 10 -38.63 1.51 -17.24
CA LEU A 10 -38.11 0.53 -16.29
C LEU A 10 -36.65 0.27 -16.66
N LEU A 11 -35.71 0.85 -15.90
CA LEU A 11 -34.28 0.62 -16.06
C LEU A 11 -33.97 -0.77 -15.48
N THR A 12 -34.07 -1.81 -16.31
CA THR A 12 -33.69 -3.17 -15.95
C THR A 12 -32.17 -3.20 -15.72
N VAL A 13 -31.75 -3.11 -14.45
CA VAL A 13 -30.34 -3.27 -14.04
C VAL A 13 -29.95 -4.73 -14.30
N MET A 14 -29.30 -4.99 -15.43
CA MET A 14 -28.62 -6.26 -15.67
C MET A 14 -27.46 -6.36 -14.68
N MET A 15 -27.68 -7.06 -13.56
CA MET A 15 -26.60 -7.48 -12.68
C MET A 15 -25.76 -8.52 -13.43
N PHE A 16 -24.73 -8.08 -14.13
CA PHE A 16 -23.69 -8.98 -14.61
C PHE A 16 -22.93 -9.51 -13.38
N PRO A 17 -22.87 -10.83 -13.15
CA PRO A 17 -22.05 -11.39 -12.09
C PRO A 17 -20.59 -11.15 -12.46
N TYR A 18 -19.93 -10.22 -11.76
CA TYR A 18 -18.49 -10.05 -11.86
C TYR A 18 -17.82 -11.24 -11.17
N SER A 19 -17.34 -12.20 -11.95
CA SER A 19 -16.47 -13.25 -11.43
C SER A 19 -15.17 -12.61 -10.94
N LEU A 20 -15.02 -12.51 -9.62
CA LEU A 20 -13.75 -12.22 -8.95
C LEU A 20 -12.80 -13.41 -9.23
N HIS A 21 -12.06 -13.33 -10.32
CA HIS A 21 -10.97 -14.26 -10.57
C HIS A 21 -9.83 -13.89 -9.61
N ALA A 22 -9.40 -14.86 -8.81
CA ALA A 22 -8.11 -14.76 -8.13
C ALA A 22 -7.05 -14.53 -9.22
N ALA A 23 -6.40 -13.37 -9.18
CA ALA A 23 -5.36 -13.04 -10.15
C ALA A 23 -4.05 -13.66 -9.69
N GLU A 24 -3.41 -14.43 -10.55
CA GLU A 24 -2.06 -14.92 -10.32
C GLU A 24 -1.05 -13.85 -10.76
N VAL A 25 -0.04 -13.60 -9.94
CA VAL A 25 1.06 -12.66 -10.24
C VAL A 25 2.37 -13.38 -9.99
N SER A 26 3.33 -13.26 -10.90
CA SER A 26 4.66 -13.84 -10.68
C SER A 26 5.38 -13.15 -9.53
N LYS A 27 6.27 -13.86 -8.84
CA LYS A 27 7.15 -13.30 -7.81
C LYS A 27 7.89 -12.06 -8.32
N SER A 28 8.48 -12.15 -9.51
CA SER A 28 9.26 -11.06 -10.09
C SER A 28 8.42 -9.81 -10.33
N ASP A 29 7.20 -9.97 -10.85
CA ASP A 29 6.31 -8.84 -11.12
C ASP A 29 5.83 -8.22 -9.80
N TRP A 30 5.50 -9.06 -8.81
CA TRP A 30 5.08 -8.58 -7.50
C TRP A 30 6.20 -7.82 -6.79
N ILE A 31 7.43 -8.36 -6.77
CA ILE A 31 8.59 -7.67 -6.18
C ILE A 31 8.84 -6.35 -6.90
N SER A 32 8.84 -6.36 -8.24
CA SER A 32 9.03 -5.17 -9.06
C SER A 32 7.98 -4.09 -8.72
N ALA A 33 6.70 -4.46 -8.67
CA ALA A 33 5.63 -3.55 -8.28
C ALA A 33 5.84 -3.00 -6.86
N MET A 34 6.20 -3.85 -5.90
CA MET A 34 6.40 -3.44 -4.50
C MET A 34 7.57 -2.49 -4.31
N THR A 35 8.62 -2.56 -5.15
CA THR A 35 9.72 -1.58 -5.11
C THR A 35 9.27 -0.16 -5.46
N THR A 36 8.15 -0.01 -6.17
CA THR A 36 7.60 1.29 -6.60
C THR A 36 6.42 1.72 -5.76
N VAL A 37 5.49 0.80 -5.47
CA VAL A 37 4.24 1.12 -4.77
C VAL A 37 4.47 1.38 -3.29
N LEU A 38 5.31 0.58 -2.62
CA LEU A 38 5.52 0.71 -1.17
C LEU A 38 6.07 2.10 -0.79
N PRO A 39 7.12 2.63 -1.45
CA PRO A 39 7.64 3.96 -1.12
C PRO A 39 6.61 5.07 -1.30
N THR A 40 5.88 5.07 -2.42
CA THR A 40 4.83 6.07 -2.68
C THR A 40 3.68 5.95 -1.68
N ALA A 41 3.29 4.73 -1.30
CA ALA A 41 2.25 4.50 -0.30
C ALA A 41 2.67 5.01 1.09
N PHE A 42 3.93 4.81 1.48
CA PHE A 42 4.45 5.33 2.76
C PHE A 42 4.58 6.85 2.77
N CYS A 43 4.92 7.42 1.61
CA CYS A 43 5.35 8.81 1.49
C CYS A 43 4.30 9.76 0.91
N ASN A 44 3.04 9.33 0.84
CA ASN A 44 1.94 10.26 0.62
C ASN A 44 1.85 11.27 1.78
N SER A 45 1.53 12.52 1.49
CA SER A 45 1.57 13.61 2.47
C SER A 45 0.69 13.38 3.71
N SER A 46 -0.38 12.60 3.61
CA SER A 46 -1.27 12.28 4.73
C SER A 46 -0.77 11.14 5.63
N GLN A 47 0.26 10.42 5.20
CA GLN A 47 0.74 9.20 5.84
C GLN A 47 1.70 9.49 6.98
N TYR A 48 1.79 8.55 7.92
CA TYR A 48 2.59 8.68 9.14
C TYR A 48 4.02 9.16 8.85
N PHE A 49 4.72 8.54 7.90
CA PHE A 49 6.12 8.86 7.61
C PHE A 49 6.34 10.29 7.10
N ARG A 50 5.37 10.89 6.41
CA ARG A 50 5.42 12.32 5.99
C ARG A 50 4.95 13.29 7.06
N GLN A 51 4.18 12.79 8.03
CA GLN A 51 3.61 13.59 9.12
C GLN A 51 4.49 13.61 10.37
N CYS A 52 5.29 12.57 10.59
CA CYS A 52 6.03 12.35 11.81
C CYS A 52 7.54 12.47 11.69
N PHE A 53 8.04 12.78 10.49
CA PHE A 53 9.45 13.05 10.25
C PHE A 53 9.63 14.36 9.53
N ASN A 54 10.66 15.11 9.91
CA ASN A 54 11.05 16.34 9.23
C ASN A 54 11.84 16.01 7.95
N VAL A 55 11.13 15.63 6.89
CA VAL A 55 11.67 15.18 5.60
C VAL A 55 10.95 15.83 4.42
N THR A 56 11.61 15.87 3.26
CA THR A 56 10.95 16.20 1.99
C THR A 56 10.25 14.96 1.41
N ALA A 57 9.40 15.14 0.38
CA ALA A 57 8.74 14.01 -0.28
C ALA A 57 9.78 13.07 -0.90
N GLN A 58 10.77 13.65 -1.58
CA GLN A 58 11.91 12.94 -2.17
C GLN A 58 12.71 12.19 -1.11
N GLU A 59 13.09 12.83 0.00
CA GLU A 59 13.85 12.14 1.05
C GLU A 59 13.06 10.97 1.66
N CYS A 60 11.75 11.14 1.83
CA CYS A 60 10.88 10.06 2.27
C CYS A 60 10.92 8.90 1.28
N GLU A 61 10.65 9.15 0.00
CA GLU A 61 10.56 8.10 -1.03
C GLU A 61 11.90 7.39 -1.23
N GLU A 62 13.03 8.12 -1.21
CA GLU A 62 14.37 7.53 -1.31
C GLU A 62 14.68 6.61 -0.13
N THR A 63 14.34 7.04 1.09
CA THR A 63 14.54 6.24 2.30
C THR A 63 13.63 5.01 2.28
N ALA A 64 12.34 5.19 1.95
CA ALA A 64 11.37 4.11 1.89
C ALA A 64 11.71 3.11 0.76
N ALA A 65 12.20 3.57 -0.40
CA ALA A 65 12.67 2.70 -1.48
C ALA A 65 13.92 1.91 -1.08
N SER A 66 14.84 2.51 -0.33
CA SER A 66 15.97 1.80 0.23
C SER A 66 15.52 0.70 1.20
N ALA A 67 14.65 1.03 2.16
CA ALA A 67 14.08 0.10 3.12
C ALA A 67 13.30 -1.03 2.43
N ALA A 68 12.45 -0.70 1.45
CA ALA A 68 11.69 -1.67 0.66
C ALA A 68 12.59 -2.70 -0.02
N ARG A 69 13.67 -2.25 -0.69
CA ARG A 69 14.62 -3.16 -1.36
C ARG A 69 15.30 -4.12 -0.39
N VAL A 70 15.72 -3.63 0.78
CA VAL A 70 16.33 -4.48 1.82
C VAL A 70 15.32 -5.53 2.30
N CYS A 71 14.09 -5.13 2.57
CA CYS A 71 13.05 -6.02 3.07
C CYS A 71 12.53 -7.02 2.04
N LEU A 72 12.40 -6.63 0.78
CA LEU A 72 12.10 -7.55 -0.32
C LEU A 72 13.22 -8.59 -0.48
N ASN A 73 14.48 -8.16 -0.46
CA ASN A 73 15.61 -9.07 -0.54
C ASN A 73 15.70 -10.04 0.65
N LYS A 74 15.37 -9.57 1.86
CA LYS A 74 15.32 -10.41 3.08
C LYS A 74 14.28 -11.53 2.99
N ASN A 75 13.16 -11.28 2.32
CA ASN A 75 12.02 -12.21 2.26
C ASN A 75 11.88 -12.95 0.92
N LYS A 76 12.70 -12.63 -0.09
CA LYS A 76 12.58 -13.13 -1.48
C LYS A 76 12.49 -14.66 -1.60
N ASP A 77 13.20 -15.37 -0.74
CA ASP A 77 13.30 -16.83 -0.77
C ASP A 77 12.06 -17.50 -0.13
N GLN A 78 11.29 -16.75 0.65
CA GLN A 78 10.07 -17.23 1.30
C GLN A 78 8.80 -16.91 0.49
N ILE A 79 8.84 -15.85 -0.32
CA ILE A 79 7.75 -15.51 -1.25
C ILE A 79 7.59 -16.66 -2.26
N PRO A 80 6.36 -17.11 -2.59
CA PRO A 80 6.16 -18.15 -3.59
C PRO A 80 6.44 -17.63 -5.00
N GLU A 81 6.78 -18.50 -5.95
CA GLU A 81 7.02 -18.12 -7.37
C GLU A 81 5.77 -17.53 -8.05
N VAL A 82 4.58 -17.93 -7.59
CA VAL A 82 3.29 -17.39 -8.02
C VAL A 82 2.49 -16.98 -6.79
N LEU A 83 2.02 -15.73 -6.78
CA LEU A 83 1.18 -15.17 -5.74
C LEU A 83 -0.28 -15.18 -6.20
N HIS A 84 -1.16 -15.76 -5.38
CA HIS A 84 -2.60 -15.75 -5.58
C HIS A 84 -3.21 -14.54 -4.89
N GLN A 85 -3.69 -13.59 -5.71
CA GLN A 85 -4.26 -12.36 -5.21
C GLN A 85 -5.73 -12.54 -4.79
N PRO A 86 -6.18 -11.84 -3.72
CA PRO A 86 -5.41 -10.84 -2.95
C PRO A 86 -4.61 -11.45 -1.78
N GLN A 87 -4.82 -12.73 -1.45
CA GLN A 87 -4.37 -13.32 -0.18
C GLN A 87 -2.84 -13.24 0.00
N ASP A 88 -2.09 -13.70 -0.98
CA ASP A 88 -0.63 -13.70 -0.92
C ASP A 88 -0.07 -12.27 -0.96
N GLY A 89 -0.68 -11.39 -1.76
CA GLY A 89 -0.29 -9.99 -1.83
C GLY A 89 -0.51 -9.24 -0.52
N THR A 90 -1.63 -9.48 0.15
CA THR A 90 -1.90 -8.93 1.49
C THR A 90 -0.89 -9.46 2.50
N HIS A 91 -0.67 -10.78 2.56
CA HIS A 91 0.26 -11.38 3.51
C HIS A 91 1.70 -10.84 3.33
N TRP A 92 2.25 -10.97 2.13
CA TRP A 92 3.61 -10.53 1.86
C TRP A 92 3.76 -9.01 1.87
N GLY A 93 2.69 -8.28 1.50
CA GLY A 93 2.64 -6.82 1.61
C GLY A 93 2.75 -6.36 3.06
N THR A 94 2.04 -7.00 3.99
CA THR A 94 2.16 -6.72 5.43
C THR A 94 3.55 -7.06 5.95
N VAL A 95 4.10 -8.23 5.61
CA VAL A 95 5.44 -8.65 6.06
C VAL A 95 6.53 -7.69 5.59
N VAL A 96 6.53 -7.34 4.29
CA VAL A 96 7.51 -6.42 3.72
C VAL A 96 7.28 -4.99 4.22
N GLY A 97 6.02 -4.56 4.34
CA GLY A 97 5.65 -3.24 4.84
C GLY A 97 6.11 -3.00 6.28
N ALA A 98 5.84 -3.93 7.19
CA ALA A 98 6.31 -3.84 8.58
C ALA A 98 7.84 -3.73 8.65
N CYS A 99 8.55 -4.62 7.95
CA CYS A 99 10.01 -4.56 7.87
C CYS A 99 10.51 -3.20 7.34
N ALA A 100 9.89 -2.68 6.28
CA ALA A 100 10.32 -1.42 5.67
C ALA A 100 10.02 -0.23 6.58
N GLY A 101 8.90 -0.25 7.30
CA GLY A 101 8.53 0.78 8.27
C GLY A 101 9.50 0.83 9.44
N GLU A 102 9.89 -0.33 9.99
CA GLU A 102 10.92 -0.42 11.03
C GLU A 102 12.26 0.12 10.55
N ALA A 103 12.68 -0.27 9.34
CA ALA A 103 13.94 0.18 8.76
C ALA A 103 13.93 1.70 8.48
N TYR A 104 12.80 2.25 8.04
CA TYR A 104 12.62 3.70 7.85
C TYR A 104 12.74 4.45 9.18
N GLU A 105 12.02 3.99 10.20
CA GLU A 105 12.06 4.55 11.56
C GLU A 105 13.49 4.60 12.12
N LEU A 106 14.23 3.50 11.98
CA LEU A 106 15.62 3.43 12.43
C LEU A 106 16.53 4.38 11.64
N ALA A 107 16.35 4.47 10.32
CA ALA A 107 17.16 5.33 9.46
C ALA A 107 16.99 6.82 9.79
N LEU A 108 15.78 7.23 10.18
CA LEU A 108 15.41 8.63 10.36
C LEU A 108 15.01 9.00 11.80
N VAL A 109 15.34 8.17 12.79
CA VAL A 109 15.00 8.40 14.21
C VAL A 109 15.37 9.81 14.70
N LYS A 110 16.49 10.37 14.22
CA LYS A 110 16.95 11.73 14.59
C LYS A 110 16.11 12.85 13.98
N LYS A 111 15.33 12.56 12.95
CA LYS A 111 14.43 13.50 12.25
C LYS A 111 12.97 13.35 12.69
N ARG A 112 12.67 12.44 13.62
CA ARG A 112 11.32 12.25 14.13
C ARG A 112 10.87 13.49 14.90
N ILE A 113 9.63 13.90 14.64
CA ILE A 113 8.99 14.99 15.37
C ILE A 113 8.48 14.42 16.69
N SER A 114 8.82 15.04 17.83
CA SER A 114 8.30 14.59 19.12
C SER A 114 6.92 15.21 19.39
N ASN A 115 5.92 14.35 19.52
CA ASN A 115 4.56 14.64 19.99
C ASN A 115 3.80 13.32 20.22
N SER A 116 2.62 13.39 20.83
CA SER A 116 1.81 12.20 21.16
C SER A 116 1.42 11.32 19.95
N LYS A 117 1.31 11.87 18.74
CA LYS A 117 1.02 11.09 17.52
C LYS A 117 2.27 10.36 17.01
N CYS A 118 3.42 11.00 17.07
CA CYS A 118 4.65 10.50 16.44
C CYS A 118 5.54 9.70 17.41
N ASP A 119 5.30 9.83 18.71
CA ASP A 119 5.99 9.07 19.75
C ASP A 119 5.29 7.73 20.07
N ASP A 120 4.11 7.48 19.50
CA ASP A 120 3.35 6.23 19.64
C ASP A 120 3.53 5.34 18.38
N PRO A 121 4.28 4.22 18.50
CA PRO A 121 4.50 3.28 17.38
C PRO A 121 3.22 2.65 16.82
N ALA A 122 2.13 2.59 17.60
CA ALA A 122 0.86 2.03 17.14
C ALA A 122 0.19 2.86 16.02
N ASN A 123 0.68 4.08 15.76
CA ASN A 123 0.14 4.95 14.70
C ASN A 123 0.63 4.59 13.30
N TRP A 124 1.53 3.62 13.15
CA TRP A 124 1.98 3.14 11.84
C TRP A 124 2.14 1.61 11.72
N GLN A 125 2.28 0.91 12.85
CA GLN A 125 2.30 -0.56 12.93
C GLN A 125 0.89 -1.14 12.79
#